data_AF-A0A2M7NRM6-F1
#
_entry.id   AF-A0A2M7NRM6-F1
#
_cell.length_a   1.000
_cell.length_b   1.000
_cell.length_c   1.000
_cell.angle_alpha   90.00
_cell.angle_beta   90.00
_cell.angle_gamma   90.00
#
_symmetry.space_group_name_H-M   'P 1'
#
loop_
_entity.id
_entity.type
_entity.pdbx_description
1 polymer ?
#
loop_
_entity_poly.entity_id
_entity_poly.type
_entity_poly.pdbx_seq_one_letter_code
_entity_poly.pdbx_strand_id
1 'polypeptide(L)'
;MKKSNIIIILLILFTSSIFAQSNFDKGFEVGYKKGFCQDQGIGCMEPITPIPPVPGVDENYNSYSDGYNRGFTMGLKKRKTIKSENTVLEYSKQARKYNKTESSINLNYINSTLKNKQSIIDYNKDIVEQTLENISQRKKSIFKALNSSNILEETKINLSNKYNELISDKVDSCSNLAEFESITGTQNLVNCFNFVHHLLDNLESDIYNYSILNNRNIKDKAFIINSTGEKNIKYCDVTKIFNKDDKTIVEFEYTSPYEKDMWININPDTYIYDYTNDKRLKLIGIWNTEYSPKHKVVQYNKKITFQLIFEGLQNNSKIINIIECESRTCFNFYGIYIK
;
A
#
# COMPACT_ATOMS: atom_id res chain seq x y z
N MET A 1 22.16 -33.44 23.94
CA MET A 1 22.80 -32.38 23.10
C MET A 1 22.65 -31.04 23.80
N LYS A 2 23.72 -30.26 23.95
CA LYS A 2 23.63 -28.91 24.54
C LYS A 2 22.79 -28.01 23.63
N LYS A 3 21.96 -27.13 24.18
CA LYS A 3 21.08 -26.19 23.42
C LYS A 3 21.86 -25.37 22.37
N SER A 4 23.13 -25.06 22.63
CA SER A 4 24.04 -24.38 21.69
C SER A 4 24.27 -25.17 20.39
N ASN A 5 24.35 -26.50 20.44
CA ASN A 5 24.61 -27.32 19.26
C ASN A 5 23.36 -27.43 18.34
N ILE A 6 22.16 -27.24 18.88
CA ILE A 6 20.91 -27.27 18.09
C ILE A 6 20.80 -25.98 17.24
N ILE A 7 21.21 -24.83 17.79
CA ILE A 7 21.18 -23.55 17.07
C ILE A 7 22.14 -23.56 15.87
N ILE A 8 23.33 -24.15 16.03
CA ILE A 8 24.33 -24.25 14.95
C ILE A 8 23.82 -25.16 13.82
N ILE A 9 23.16 -26.28 14.14
CA ILE A 9 22.59 -27.19 13.13
C ILE A 9 21.43 -26.53 12.38
N LEU A 10 20.58 -25.75 13.06
CA LEU A 10 19.52 -24.96 12.43
C LEU A 10 20.06 -23.86 11.51
N LEU A 11 21.18 -23.23 11.86
CA LEU A 11 21.82 -22.21 11.01
C LEU A 11 22.39 -22.81 9.72
N ILE A 12 22.95 -24.03 9.78
CA ILE A 12 23.53 -24.73 8.61
C ILE A 12 22.43 -25.24 7.67
N LEU A 13 21.24 -25.57 8.17
CA LEU A 13 20.12 -26.01 7.34
C LEU A 13 19.40 -24.87 6.59
N PHE A 14 19.56 -23.61 7.03
CA PHE A 14 18.95 -22.47 6.36
C PHE A 14 19.77 -21.92 5.18
N THR A 15 21.08 -22.21 5.10
CA THR A 15 21.95 -21.70 4.03
C THR A 15 21.99 -22.56 2.76
N SER A 16 21.35 -23.74 2.77
CA SER A 16 21.30 -24.66 1.62
C SER A 16 20.11 -24.44 0.68
N SER A 17 19.31 -23.38 0.87
CA SER A 17 18.35 -22.91 -0.14
C SER A 17 19.07 -22.09 -1.22
N ILE A 18 20.06 -22.70 -1.88
CA ILE A 18 20.74 -22.09 -3.01
C ILE A 18 19.76 -22.18 -4.17
N PHE A 19 19.13 -21.05 -4.52
CA PHE A 19 18.37 -20.90 -5.76
C PHE A 19 19.32 -21.16 -6.93
N ALA A 20 19.40 -22.42 -7.37
CA ALA A 20 20.33 -22.87 -8.40
C ALA A 20 19.99 -22.35 -9.82
N GLN A 21 18.99 -21.47 -9.95
CA GLN A 21 18.56 -20.87 -11.21
C GLN A 21 18.82 -19.37 -11.19
N SER A 22 19.68 -18.93 -12.10
CA SER A 22 19.97 -17.52 -12.34
C SER A 22 18.81 -16.81 -13.03
N ASN A 23 18.86 -15.48 -13.05
CA ASN A 23 17.91 -14.69 -13.85
C ASN A 23 18.05 -14.99 -15.34
N PHE A 24 19.26 -15.30 -15.80
CA PHE A 24 19.52 -15.74 -17.16
C PHE A 24 18.80 -17.06 -17.47
N ASP A 25 18.85 -18.05 -16.57
CA ASP A 25 18.18 -19.34 -16.76
C ASP A 25 16.66 -19.19 -16.91
N LYS A 26 16.06 -18.37 -16.05
CA LYS A 26 14.62 -18.05 -16.11
C LYS A 26 14.27 -17.33 -17.41
N GLY A 27 15.10 -16.38 -17.84
CA GLY A 27 14.95 -15.69 -19.11
C GLY A 27 15.00 -16.68 -20.28
N PHE A 28 16.04 -17.53 -20.30
CA PHE A 28 16.27 -18.53 -21.33
C PHE A 28 15.09 -19.49 -21.48
N GLU A 29 14.55 -19.98 -20.38
CA GLU A 29 13.41 -20.90 -20.40
C GLU A 29 12.19 -20.27 -21.08
N VAL A 30 11.82 -19.06 -20.68
CA VAL A 30 10.68 -18.34 -21.26
C VAL A 30 10.95 -17.99 -22.71
N GLY A 31 12.13 -17.46 -23.01
CA GLY A 31 12.55 -17.11 -24.37
C GLY A 31 12.46 -18.31 -25.31
N TYR A 32 12.99 -19.46 -24.92
CA TYR A 32 12.99 -20.67 -25.74
C TYR A 32 11.60 -21.13 -26.13
N LYS A 33 10.68 -21.19 -25.16
CA LYS A 33 9.28 -21.58 -25.42
C LYS A 33 8.60 -20.59 -26.36
N LYS A 34 8.77 -19.28 -26.14
CA LYS A 34 8.21 -18.24 -27.00
C LYS A 34 8.80 -18.26 -28.42
N GLY A 35 10.12 -18.42 -28.56
CA GLY A 35 10.78 -18.50 -29.86
C GLY A 35 10.41 -19.76 -30.63
N PHE A 36 10.24 -20.90 -29.95
CA PHE A 36 9.76 -22.13 -30.57
C PHE A 36 8.31 -21.98 -31.08
N CYS A 37 7.47 -21.30 -30.32
CA CYS A 37 6.06 -21.09 -30.66
C CYS A 37 5.79 -19.86 -31.53
N GLN A 38 6.84 -19.11 -31.91
CA GLN A 38 6.68 -17.93 -32.75
C GLN A 38 6.02 -18.29 -34.09
N ASP A 39 5.03 -17.50 -34.47
CA ASP A 39 4.23 -17.61 -35.70
C ASP A 39 3.43 -18.92 -35.86
N GLN A 40 3.25 -19.69 -34.79
CA GLN A 40 2.40 -20.90 -34.81
C GLN A 40 0.93 -20.61 -34.46
N GLY A 41 0.62 -19.40 -33.99
CA GLY A 41 -0.72 -19.03 -33.56
C GLY A 41 -1.18 -19.76 -32.30
N ILE A 42 -2.49 -19.86 -32.11
CA ILE A 42 -3.12 -20.56 -30.98
C ILE A 42 -2.98 -22.07 -31.20
N GLY A 43 -2.33 -22.78 -30.28
CA GLY A 43 -2.17 -24.24 -30.32
C GLY A 43 -0.74 -24.77 -30.38
N CYS A 44 0.28 -23.90 -30.31
CA CYS A 44 1.64 -24.38 -30.11
C CYS A 44 1.79 -25.08 -28.77
N MET A 45 2.27 -26.33 -28.78
CA MET A 45 2.69 -27.02 -27.57
C MET A 45 4.11 -26.58 -27.23
N GLU A 46 4.25 -25.86 -26.12
CA GLU A 46 5.56 -25.42 -25.64
C GLU A 46 6.46 -26.64 -25.38
N PRO A 47 7.67 -26.68 -25.96
CA PRO A 47 8.58 -27.80 -25.77
C PRO A 47 9.16 -27.80 -24.36
N ILE A 48 9.67 -28.95 -23.93
CA ILE A 48 10.56 -29.01 -22.78
C ILE A 48 11.83 -28.23 -23.14
N THR A 49 12.13 -27.20 -22.35
CA THR A 49 13.32 -26.37 -22.55
C THR A 49 14.59 -27.18 -22.26
N PRO A 50 15.62 -27.13 -23.13
CA PRO A 50 16.93 -27.69 -22.79
C PRO A 50 17.59 -26.91 -21.65
N ILE A 51 18.63 -27.50 -21.05
CA ILE A 51 19.46 -26.81 -20.05
C ILE A 51 20.05 -25.54 -20.69
N PRO A 52 19.94 -24.36 -20.04
CA PRO A 52 20.49 -23.11 -20.56
C PRO A 52 22.00 -23.23 -20.81
N PRO A 53 22.51 -22.67 -21.92
CA PRO A 53 23.95 -22.59 -22.15
C PRO A 53 24.57 -21.58 -21.18
N VAL A 54 25.87 -21.73 -20.91
CA VAL A 54 26.64 -20.71 -20.19
C VAL A 54 26.59 -19.39 -20.99
N PRO A 55 26.34 -18.23 -20.34
CA PRO A 55 26.33 -16.93 -21.01
C PRO A 55 27.62 -16.66 -21.78
N GLY A 56 27.50 -16.05 -22.97
CA GLY A 56 28.64 -15.60 -23.76
C GLY A 56 29.35 -14.38 -23.15
N VAL A 57 30.46 -13.96 -23.78
CA VAL A 57 31.29 -12.83 -23.32
C VAL A 57 30.49 -11.51 -23.24
N ASP A 58 29.46 -11.36 -24.09
CA ASP A 58 28.61 -10.17 -24.15
C ASP A 58 27.25 -10.35 -23.43
N GLU A 59 27.05 -11.46 -22.69
CA GLU A 59 25.79 -11.78 -21.99
C GLU A 59 26.03 -11.83 -20.47
N ASN A 60 25.08 -11.30 -19.69
CA ASN A 60 25.19 -11.28 -18.23
C ASN A 60 24.40 -12.42 -17.58
N TYR A 61 25.07 -13.24 -16.75
CA TYR A 61 24.46 -14.34 -15.99
C TYR A 61 23.28 -13.92 -15.09
N ASN A 62 23.24 -12.66 -14.66
CA ASN A 62 22.15 -12.12 -13.85
C ASN A 62 21.10 -11.32 -14.66
N SER A 63 21.21 -11.29 -15.99
CA SER A 63 20.27 -10.58 -16.88
C SER A 63 19.21 -11.53 -17.42
N TYR A 64 17.96 -11.26 -17.05
CA TYR A 64 16.79 -11.96 -17.62
C TYR A 64 16.66 -11.72 -19.13
N SER A 65 16.93 -10.49 -19.58
CA SER A 65 16.81 -10.10 -20.99
C SER A 65 17.78 -10.86 -21.89
N ASP A 66 19.04 -11.03 -21.44
CA ASP A 66 20.06 -11.74 -22.21
C ASP A 66 19.69 -13.22 -22.34
N GLY A 67 19.26 -13.83 -21.23
CA GLY A 67 18.72 -15.18 -21.22
C GLY A 67 17.54 -15.34 -22.18
N TYR A 68 16.57 -14.42 -22.11
CA TYR A 68 15.39 -14.43 -22.98
C TYR A 68 15.76 -14.37 -24.46
N ASN A 69 16.62 -13.43 -24.86
CA ASN A 69 17.03 -13.26 -26.25
C ASN A 69 17.78 -14.49 -26.79
N ARG A 70 18.64 -15.09 -25.94
CA ARG A 70 19.36 -16.33 -26.24
C ARG A 70 18.41 -17.50 -26.42
N GLY A 71 17.50 -17.70 -25.47
CA GLY A 71 16.47 -18.74 -25.49
C GLY A 71 15.60 -18.62 -26.73
N PHE A 72 15.09 -17.42 -27.01
CA PHE A 72 14.21 -17.14 -28.15
C PHE A 72 14.86 -17.51 -29.48
N THR A 73 16.11 -17.10 -29.68
CA THR A 73 16.89 -17.43 -30.88
C THR A 73 17.09 -18.94 -31.04
N MET A 74 17.35 -19.66 -29.93
CA MET A 74 17.51 -21.12 -29.95
C MET A 74 16.19 -21.86 -30.21
N GLY A 75 15.10 -21.43 -29.60
CA GLY A 75 13.76 -21.99 -29.85
C GLY A 75 13.34 -21.83 -31.31
N LEU A 76 13.58 -20.64 -31.88
CA LEU A 76 13.37 -20.35 -33.29
C LEU A 76 14.17 -21.26 -34.22
N LYS A 77 15.46 -21.48 -33.92
CA LYS A 77 16.34 -22.36 -34.71
C LYS A 77 15.85 -23.79 -34.66
N LYS A 78 15.54 -24.33 -33.46
CA LYS A 78 15.04 -25.70 -33.30
C LYS A 78 13.76 -25.92 -34.10
N ARG A 79 12.84 -24.96 -34.09
CA ARG A 79 11.63 -24.99 -34.93
C ARG A 79 11.96 -25.13 -36.42
N LYS A 80 12.91 -24.33 -36.92
CA LYS A 80 13.33 -24.38 -38.34
C LYS A 80 13.92 -25.74 -38.69
N THR A 81 14.74 -26.33 -37.80
CA THR A 81 15.32 -27.66 -38.00
C THR A 81 14.27 -28.76 -38.08
N ILE A 82 13.24 -28.74 -37.22
CA ILE A 82 12.14 -29.72 -37.28
C ILE A 82 11.35 -29.57 -38.59
N LYS A 83 11.12 -28.32 -39.05
CA LYS A 83 10.49 -28.08 -40.35
C LYS A 83 11.33 -28.63 -41.51
N SER A 84 12.66 -28.51 -41.46
CA SER A 84 13.53 -29.01 -42.53
C SER A 84 13.71 -30.53 -42.52
N GLU A 85 13.76 -31.17 -41.34
CA GLU A 85 13.87 -32.64 -41.21
C GLU A 85 12.61 -33.36 -41.72
N ASN A 86 11.43 -32.76 -41.55
CA ASN A 86 10.18 -33.30 -42.09
C ASN A 86 10.08 -33.21 -43.63
N THR A 87 10.98 -32.48 -44.30
CA THR A 87 11.04 -32.41 -45.77
C THR A 87 11.84 -33.56 -46.41
N VAL A 88 12.52 -34.40 -45.63
CA VAL A 88 13.38 -35.49 -46.17
C VAL A 88 12.67 -36.86 -46.20
N LEU A 89 11.45 -36.96 -45.66
CA LEU A 89 10.61 -38.17 -45.73
C LEU A 89 9.55 -38.11 -46.85
N GLU A 90 9.90 -37.50 -47.98
CA GLU A 90 9.04 -37.39 -49.16
C GLU A 90 9.38 -38.48 -50.20
N TYR A 91 9.23 -39.75 -49.83
CA TYR A 91 9.02 -40.81 -50.81
C TYR A 91 7.93 -41.79 -50.35
N SER A 92 6.89 -41.87 -51.18
CA SER A 92 5.79 -42.84 -51.19
C SER A 92 4.66 -42.66 -50.17
N LYS A 93 3.77 -41.67 -50.37
CA LYS A 93 2.36 -41.85 -49.97
C LYS A 93 1.42 -41.27 -51.03
N GLN A 94 0.66 -42.18 -51.65
CA GLN A 94 -0.58 -41.86 -52.34
C GLN A 94 -1.36 -40.81 -51.53
N ALA A 95 -1.77 -39.74 -52.21
CA ALA A 95 -2.56 -38.67 -51.62
C ALA A 95 -3.87 -39.23 -51.06
N ARG A 96 -3.87 -39.57 -49.77
CA ARG A 96 -5.11 -39.65 -49.01
C ARG A 96 -5.67 -38.23 -49.01
N LYS A 97 -6.76 -38.00 -49.74
CA LYS A 97 -7.61 -36.81 -49.56
C LYS A 97 -8.10 -36.85 -48.11
N TYR A 98 -7.32 -36.27 -47.21
CA TYR A 98 -7.83 -35.90 -45.90
C TYR A 98 -8.87 -34.82 -46.15
N ASN A 99 -10.14 -35.13 -45.86
CA ASN A 99 -11.16 -34.10 -45.71
C ASN A 99 -10.60 -33.11 -44.70
N LYS A 100 -10.27 -31.91 -45.17
CA LYS A 100 -9.85 -30.79 -44.34
C LYS A 100 -10.94 -30.62 -43.30
N THR A 101 -10.69 -31.05 -42.07
CA THR A 101 -11.60 -30.81 -40.96
C THR A 101 -11.72 -29.30 -40.88
N GLU A 102 -12.86 -28.76 -41.31
CA GLU A 102 -13.17 -27.36 -41.11
C GLU A 102 -13.11 -27.13 -39.60
N SER A 103 -12.07 -26.42 -39.18
CA SER A 103 -11.91 -26.03 -37.79
C SER A 103 -13.15 -25.21 -37.43
N SER A 104 -13.97 -25.71 -36.51
CA SER A 104 -15.17 -25.02 -36.00
C SER A 104 -14.82 -23.86 -35.06
N ILE A 105 -13.60 -23.34 -35.13
CA ILE A 105 -13.15 -22.20 -34.33
C ILE A 105 -13.92 -20.96 -34.77
N ASN A 106 -14.77 -20.47 -33.87
CA ASN A 106 -15.49 -19.22 -34.05
C ASN A 106 -14.53 -18.03 -33.84
N LEU A 107 -13.96 -17.53 -34.94
CA LEU A 107 -13.05 -16.37 -34.93
C LEU A 107 -13.69 -15.11 -34.35
N ASN A 108 -15.00 -14.92 -34.52
CA ASN A 108 -15.71 -13.78 -33.96
C ASN A 108 -15.72 -13.84 -32.42
N TYR A 109 -15.91 -15.03 -31.84
CA TYR A 109 -15.85 -15.25 -30.40
C TYR A 109 -14.44 -15.01 -29.83
N ILE A 110 -13.39 -15.46 -30.54
CA ILE A 110 -12.01 -15.17 -30.14
C ILE A 110 -11.75 -13.66 -30.16
N ASN A 111 -12.13 -12.98 -31.25
CA ASN A 111 -11.93 -11.54 -31.38
C ASN A 111 -12.71 -10.76 -30.31
N SER A 112 -13.95 -11.12 -30.00
CA SER A 112 -14.71 -10.47 -28.92
C SER A 112 -14.09 -10.71 -27.54
N THR A 113 -13.57 -11.92 -27.29
CA THR A 113 -12.89 -12.25 -26.03
C THR A 113 -11.60 -11.45 -25.87
N LEU A 114 -10.79 -11.34 -26.93
CA LEU A 114 -9.56 -10.55 -26.92
C LEU A 114 -9.84 -9.05 -26.71
N LYS A 115 -10.86 -8.50 -27.38
CA LYS A 115 -11.28 -7.10 -27.18
C LYS A 115 -11.74 -6.85 -25.75
N ASN A 116 -12.52 -7.77 -25.17
CA ASN A 116 -12.95 -7.64 -23.79
C ASN A 116 -11.77 -7.69 -22.81
N LYS A 117 -10.83 -8.63 -22.99
CA LYS A 117 -9.61 -8.69 -22.16
C LYS A 117 -8.75 -7.43 -22.30
N GLN A 118 -8.59 -6.91 -23.52
CA GLN A 118 -7.85 -5.66 -23.75
C GLN A 118 -8.52 -4.49 -23.03
N SER A 119 -9.85 -4.37 -23.11
CA SER A 119 -10.58 -3.29 -22.42
C SER A 119 -10.43 -3.33 -20.90
N ILE A 120 -10.31 -4.53 -20.30
CA ILE A 120 -10.05 -4.69 -18.86
C ILE A 120 -8.64 -4.24 -18.51
N ILE A 121 -7.64 -4.61 -19.31
CA ILE A 121 -6.25 -4.19 -19.13
C ILE A 121 -6.15 -2.66 -19.23
N ASP A 122 -6.77 -2.06 -20.24
CA ASP A 122 -6.74 -0.61 -20.46
C ASP A 122 -7.41 0.13 -19.29
N TYR A 123 -8.57 -0.35 -18.82
CA TYR A 123 -9.24 0.19 -17.63
C TYR A 123 -8.37 0.09 -16.37
N ASN A 124 -7.73 -1.06 -16.14
CA ASN A 124 -6.86 -1.25 -14.98
C ASN A 124 -5.63 -0.33 -15.00
N LYS A 125 -5.05 -0.10 -16.19
CA LYS A 125 -3.94 0.85 -16.37
C LYS A 125 -4.38 2.27 -16.05
N ASP A 126 -5.52 2.71 -16.59
CA ASP A 126 -6.08 4.04 -16.35
C ASP A 126 -6.27 4.33 -14.85
N ILE A 127 -6.83 3.37 -14.09
CA ILE A 127 -6.97 3.51 -12.62
C ILE A 127 -5.62 3.71 -11.94
N VAL A 128 -4.61 2.93 -12.32
CA VAL A 128 -3.28 3.00 -11.70
C VAL A 128 -2.58 4.31 -12.07
N GLU A 129 -2.70 4.75 -13.32
CA GLU A 129 -2.18 6.04 -13.79
C GLU A 129 -2.80 7.21 -13.03
N GLN A 130 -4.14 7.23 -12.90
CA GLN A 130 -4.85 8.26 -12.12
C GLN A 130 -4.41 8.25 -10.64
N THR A 131 -4.22 7.06 -10.05
CA THR A 131 -3.75 6.93 -8.67
C THR A 131 -2.33 7.51 -8.50
N LEU A 132 -1.42 7.20 -9.42
CA LEU A 132 -0.06 7.72 -9.42
C LEU A 132 -0.02 9.23 -9.65
N GLU A 133 -0.86 9.75 -10.55
CA GLU A 133 -0.99 11.19 -10.78
C GLU A 133 -1.47 11.90 -9.50
N ASN A 134 -2.50 11.38 -8.83
CA ASN A 134 -3.00 11.91 -7.56
C ASN A 134 -1.90 11.93 -6.48
N ILE A 135 -1.12 10.85 -6.36
CA ILE A 135 0.03 10.80 -5.43
C ILE A 135 1.07 11.86 -5.79
N SER A 136 1.41 11.99 -7.07
CA SER A 136 2.41 12.94 -7.56
C SER A 136 2.00 14.40 -7.28
N GLN A 137 0.75 14.75 -7.62
CA GLN A 137 0.19 16.08 -7.36
C GLN A 137 0.15 16.38 -5.86
N ARG A 138 -0.29 15.42 -5.03
CA ARG A 138 -0.34 15.59 -3.58
C ARG A 138 1.05 15.73 -2.95
N LYS A 139 2.01 14.90 -3.37
CA LYS A 139 3.42 15.02 -2.98
C LYS A 139 3.95 16.41 -3.29
N LYS A 140 3.77 16.89 -4.52
CA LYS A 140 4.20 18.24 -4.93
C LYS A 140 3.59 19.34 -4.05
N SER A 141 2.30 19.24 -3.72
CA SER A 141 1.61 20.20 -2.86
C SER A 141 2.19 20.23 -1.44
N ILE A 142 2.36 19.06 -0.81
CA ILE A 142 2.87 18.96 0.57
C ILE A 142 4.32 19.42 0.67
N PHE A 143 5.17 19.06 -0.28
CA PHE A 143 6.57 19.52 -0.27
C PHE A 143 6.69 21.03 -0.53
N LYS A 144 5.78 21.61 -1.34
CA LYS A 144 5.66 23.07 -1.46
C LYS A 144 5.28 23.70 -0.12
N ALA A 145 4.31 23.12 0.60
CA ALA A 145 3.90 23.57 1.93
C ALA A 145 5.05 23.49 2.94
N LEU A 146 5.79 22.37 2.97
CA LEU A 146 7.00 22.18 3.79
C LEU A 146 8.01 23.29 3.55
N ASN A 147 8.36 23.55 2.29
CA ASN A 147 9.34 24.57 1.93
C ASN A 147 8.90 25.98 2.34
N SER A 148 7.61 26.28 2.20
CA SER A 148 7.01 27.58 2.59
C SER A 148 6.76 27.75 4.09
N SER A 149 6.92 26.69 4.89
CA SER A 149 6.65 26.75 6.33
C SER A 149 7.72 27.54 7.10
N ASN A 150 7.37 27.95 8.32
CA ASN A 150 8.25 28.57 9.32
C ASN A 150 9.14 27.54 10.07
N ILE A 151 9.18 26.28 9.64
CA ILE A 151 9.99 25.23 10.24
C ILE A 151 11.48 25.56 10.06
N LEU A 152 12.34 25.14 10.99
CA LEU A 152 13.78 25.33 10.88
C LEU A 152 14.28 24.59 9.63
N GLU A 153 15.16 25.22 8.86
CA GLU A 153 15.60 24.68 7.57
C GLU A 153 16.19 23.26 7.69
N GLU A 154 16.98 23.00 8.72
CA GLU A 154 17.51 21.65 9.02
C GLU A 154 16.39 20.62 9.22
N THR A 155 15.31 20.99 9.94
CA THR A 155 14.16 20.11 10.13
C THR A 155 13.40 19.89 8.82
N LYS A 156 13.29 20.91 7.95
CA LYS A 156 12.69 20.74 6.61
C LYS A 156 13.48 19.74 5.77
N ILE A 157 14.81 19.85 5.75
CA ILE A 157 15.70 18.93 5.03
C ILE A 157 15.51 17.51 5.55
N ASN A 158 15.50 17.33 6.88
CA ASN A 158 15.35 16.01 7.50
C ASN A 158 13.99 15.37 7.17
N LEU A 159 12.89 16.12 7.26
CA LEU A 159 11.56 15.63 6.88
C LEU A 159 11.50 15.29 5.39
N SER A 160 12.01 16.18 4.53
CA SER A 160 12.05 15.99 3.09
C SER A 160 12.77 14.69 2.72
N ASN A 161 13.97 14.46 3.27
CA ASN A 161 14.77 13.28 2.98
C ASN A 161 14.08 12.00 3.49
N LYS A 162 13.66 11.98 4.76
CA LYS A 162 12.97 10.85 5.37
C LYS A 162 11.76 10.40 4.55
N TYR A 163 10.88 11.33 4.20
CA TYR A 163 9.65 10.98 3.49
C TYR A 163 9.89 10.72 2.00
N ASN A 164 10.89 11.33 1.36
CA ASN A 164 11.27 10.95 0.00
C ASN A 164 11.74 9.51 -0.09
N GLU A 165 12.59 9.07 0.84
CA GLU A 165 13.08 7.69 0.94
C GLU A 165 11.92 6.71 1.16
N LEU A 166 11.10 6.93 2.21
CA LEU A 166 9.95 6.07 2.52
C LEU A 166 8.95 5.97 1.37
N ILE A 167 8.69 7.08 0.67
CA ILE A 167 7.79 7.08 -0.49
C ILE A 167 8.43 6.31 -1.65
N SER A 168 9.72 6.53 -1.96
CA SER A 168 10.41 5.84 -3.04
C SER A 168 10.41 4.34 -2.82
N ASP A 169 10.86 3.88 -1.64
CA ASP A 169 10.89 2.47 -1.28
C ASP A 169 9.51 1.83 -1.38
N LYS A 170 8.46 2.57 -0.95
CA LYS A 170 7.10 2.06 -1.02
C LYS A 170 6.62 1.94 -2.46
N VAL A 171 6.86 2.95 -3.30
CA VAL A 171 6.51 2.93 -4.74
C VAL A 171 7.23 1.78 -5.46
N ASP A 172 8.51 1.57 -5.18
CA ASP A 172 9.29 0.47 -5.75
C ASP A 172 8.75 -0.88 -5.30
N SER A 173 8.41 -1.03 -4.01
CA SER A 173 7.80 -2.26 -3.49
C SER A 173 6.43 -2.55 -4.13
N CYS A 174 5.63 -1.52 -4.39
CA CYS A 174 4.32 -1.66 -5.02
C CYS A 174 4.45 -2.01 -6.50
N SER A 175 5.45 -1.49 -7.20
CA SER A 175 5.66 -1.75 -8.63
C SER A 175 5.84 -3.24 -8.96
N ASN A 176 6.37 -4.02 -8.01
CA ASN A 176 6.48 -5.48 -8.14
C ASN A 176 5.13 -6.23 -8.11
N LEU A 177 4.03 -5.56 -7.75
CA LEU A 177 2.67 -6.11 -7.70
C LEU A 177 1.87 -5.84 -8.97
N ALA A 178 2.48 -5.24 -10.00
CA ALA A 178 1.79 -4.85 -11.22
C ALA A 178 1.35 -6.07 -12.04
N GLU A 179 0.07 -6.46 -11.87
CA GLU A 179 -0.59 -7.52 -12.64
C GLU A 179 -1.90 -6.99 -13.25
N PHE A 180 -1.79 -6.27 -14.37
CA PHE A 180 -2.93 -5.61 -15.02
C PHE A 180 -3.90 -6.57 -15.72
N GLU A 181 -3.51 -7.84 -15.91
CA GLU A 181 -4.36 -8.86 -16.52
C GLU A 181 -5.50 -9.32 -15.59
N SER A 182 -5.39 -9.03 -14.29
CA SER A 182 -6.41 -9.37 -13.30
C SER A 182 -6.89 -8.14 -12.51
N ILE A 183 -8.20 -8.10 -12.26
CA ILE A 183 -8.82 -7.07 -11.41
C ILE A 183 -8.24 -7.14 -10.00
N THR A 184 -8.01 -8.34 -9.48
CA THR A 184 -7.40 -8.56 -8.16
C THR A 184 -5.98 -8.01 -8.08
N GLY A 185 -5.15 -8.24 -9.10
CA GLY A 185 -3.79 -7.67 -9.18
C GLY A 185 -3.81 -6.15 -9.14
N THR A 186 -4.70 -5.54 -9.93
CA THR A 186 -4.90 -4.09 -9.97
C THR A 186 -5.36 -3.53 -8.61
N GLN A 187 -6.32 -4.19 -7.96
CA GLN A 187 -6.78 -3.79 -6.62
C GLN A 187 -5.67 -3.88 -5.57
N ASN A 188 -4.85 -4.93 -5.61
CA ASN A 188 -3.70 -5.07 -4.72
C ASN A 188 -2.68 -3.95 -4.93
N LEU A 189 -2.41 -3.58 -6.18
CA LEU A 189 -1.52 -2.47 -6.52
C LEU A 189 -2.08 -1.12 -6.02
N VAL A 190 -3.35 -0.83 -6.28
CA VAL A 190 -4.02 0.40 -5.79
C VAL A 190 -4.02 0.46 -4.25
N ASN A 191 -4.34 -0.65 -3.58
CA ASN A 191 -4.28 -0.74 -2.13
C ASN A 191 -2.85 -0.53 -1.59
N CYS A 192 -1.84 -1.01 -2.32
CA CYS A 192 -0.44 -0.74 -1.98
C CYS A 192 -0.13 0.75 -2.10
N PHE A 193 -0.59 1.43 -3.15
CA PHE A 193 -0.43 2.87 -3.33
C PHE A 193 -1.19 3.72 -2.29
N ASN A 194 -2.31 3.22 -1.74
CA ASN A 194 -2.99 3.90 -0.63
C ASN A 194 -2.09 4.05 0.61
N PHE A 195 -1.09 3.18 0.82
CA PHE A 195 -0.10 3.39 1.88
C PHE A 195 0.79 4.61 1.62
N VAL A 196 1.05 4.98 0.37
CA VAL A 196 1.78 6.20 0.02
C VAL A 196 0.98 7.43 0.44
N HIS A 197 -0.35 7.40 0.29
CA HIS A 197 -1.20 8.46 0.83
C HIS A 197 -1.08 8.60 2.35
N HIS A 198 -1.01 7.49 3.10
CA HIS A 198 -0.76 7.55 4.55
C HIS A 198 0.61 8.13 4.91
N LEU A 199 1.66 7.85 4.14
CA LEU A 199 2.96 8.50 4.35
C LEU A 199 2.88 10.01 4.12
N LEU A 200 2.11 10.44 3.10
CA LEU A 200 1.86 11.86 2.85
C LEU A 200 1.03 12.50 3.98
N ASP A 201 0.02 11.81 4.52
CA ASP A 201 -0.75 12.28 5.70
C ASP A 201 0.17 12.50 6.90
N ASN A 202 1.10 11.57 7.14
CA ASN A 202 2.07 11.66 8.24
C ASN A 202 3.03 12.84 8.05
N LEU A 203 3.53 13.08 6.84
CA LEU A 203 4.36 14.25 6.54
C LEU A 203 3.59 15.54 6.76
N GLU A 204 2.34 15.62 6.33
CA GLU A 204 1.48 16.79 6.54
C GLU A 204 1.25 17.06 8.04
N SER A 205 1.02 16.01 8.83
CA SER A 205 0.95 16.08 10.29
C SER A 205 2.27 16.54 10.92
N ASP A 206 3.41 16.02 10.46
CA ASP A 206 4.73 16.42 10.96
C ASP A 206 5.01 17.89 10.65
N ILE A 207 4.75 18.35 9.43
CA ILE A 207 4.84 19.77 9.04
C ILE A 207 4.02 20.61 10.00
N TYR A 208 2.76 20.24 10.20
CA TYR A 208 1.86 20.94 11.11
C TYR A 208 2.43 20.99 12.53
N ASN A 209 2.93 19.86 13.06
CA ASN A 209 3.49 19.77 14.41
C ASN A 209 4.73 20.64 14.59
N TYR A 210 5.66 20.63 13.64
CA TYR A 210 6.87 21.46 13.71
C TYR A 210 6.59 22.94 13.54
N SER A 211 5.63 23.31 12.68
CA SER A 211 5.20 24.71 12.55
C SER A 211 4.63 25.28 13.85
N ILE A 212 3.98 24.45 14.68
CA ILE A 212 3.54 24.82 16.04
C ILE A 212 4.75 25.06 16.93
N LEU A 213 5.65 24.07 16.98
CA LEU A 213 6.80 24.09 17.89
C LEU A 213 7.66 25.34 17.67
N ASN A 214 7.85 25.74 16.41
CA ASN A 214 8.61 26.94 16.08
C ASN A 214 7.86 28.25 16.35
N ASN A 215 6.53 28.23 16.35
CA ASN A 215 5.70 29.38 16.75
C ASN A 215 5.51 29.50 18.27
N ARG A 216 6.15 28.65 19.09
CA ARG A 216 6.03 28.69 20.56
C ARG A 216 6.64 29.93 21.24
N ASN A 217 6.99 30.97 20.50
CA ASN A 217 6.96 32.31 21.06
C ASN A 217 5.50 32.83 21.03
N ILE A 218 4.83 32.67 22.19
CA ILE A 218 3.64 33.43 22.66
C ILE A 218 2.27 32.90 22.17
N LYS A 219 1.75 31.79 22.76
CA LYS A 219 0.34 31.56 23.19
C LYS A 219 -0.13 30.10 23.26
N ASP A 220 0.55 29.15 22.63
CA ASP A 220 0.11 27.75 22.65
C ASP A 220 0.41 27.08 24.01
N LYS A 221 -0.59 27.05 24.89
CA LYS A 221 -0.54 26.35 26.17
C LYS A 221 -0.91 24.89 25.95
N ALA A 222 0.08 24.01 26.01
CA ALA A 222 -0.16 22.58 26.19
C ALA A 222 -0.69 22.36 27.61
N PHE A 223 -1.77 21.59 27.74
CA PHE A 223 -2.28 21.22 29.04
C PHE A 223 -1.67 19.89 29.47
N ILE A 224 -1.12 19.83 30.67
CA ILE A 224 -0.66 18.56 31.23
C ILE A 224 -1.87 17.87 31.85
N ILE A 225 -2.20 16.67 31.36
CA ILE A 225 -3.23 15.82 31.96
C ILE A 225 -2.63 15.24 33.24
N ASN A 226 -3.12 15.68 34.40
CA ASN A 226 -2.67 15.16 35.69
C ASN A 226 -3.39 13.86 36.04
N SER A 227 -4.68 13.81 35.77
CA SER A 227 -5.52 12.64 35.99
C SER A 227 -6.76 12.70 35.10
N THR A 228 -7.21 11.52 34.67
CA THR A 228 -8.55 11.32 34.14
C THR A 228 -9.43 10.89 35.31
N GLY A 229 -10.60 11.53 35.46
CA GLY A 229 -11.59 11.12 36.44
C GLY A 229 -12.31 9.85 36.00
N GLU A 230 -13.64 9.87 36.05
CA GLU A 230 -14.47 8.74 35.61
C GLU A 230 -14.57 8.70 34.08
N LYS A 231 -14.46 7.52 33.48
CA LYS A 231 -14.74 7.29 32.06
C LYS A 231 -15.75 6.16 31.88
N ASN A 232 -16.68 6.33 30.94
CA ASN A 232 -17.74 5.33 30.69
C ASN A 232 -17.23 4.10 29.94
N ILE A 233 -16.09 4.22 29.24
CA ILE A 233 -15.54 3.17 28.38
C ILE A 233 -14.10 2.82 28.76
N LYS A 234 -13.77 1.53 28.77
CA LYS A 234 -12.43 1.06 29.18
C LYS A 234 -11.40 1.07 28.05
N TYR A 235 -11.87 1.06 26.81
CA TYR A 235 -11.08 0.81 25.61
C TYR A 235 -10.67 2.08 24.86
N CYS A 236 -10.88 3.25 25.47
CA CYS A 236 -10.35 4.51 24.98
C CYS A 236 -9.78 5.34 26.13
N ASP A 237 -8.71 6.06 25.83
CA ASP A 237 -7.98 6.92 26.75
C ASP A 237 -7.68 8.26 26.09
N VAL A 238 -7.82 9.35 26.86
CA VAL A 238 -7.33 10.67 26.47
C VAL A 238 -5.83 10.70 26.68
N THR A 239 -5.06 10.83 25.60
CA THR A 239 -3.59 10.82 25.66
C THR A 239 -3.02 12.23 25.78
N LYS A 240 -3.70 13.23 25.21
CA LYS A 240 -3.18 14.60 25.14
C LYS A 240 -4.30 15.63 25.00
N ILE A 241 -4.16 16.77 25.66
CA ILE A 241 -5.01 17.95 25.48
C ILE A 241 -4.11 19.16 25.30
N PHE A 242 -4.36 19.98 24.28
CA PHE A 242 -3.61 21.21 24.07
C PHE A 242 -4.42 22.25 23.33
N ASN A 243 -4.14 23.53 23.60
CA ASN A 243 -4.65 24.61 22.78
C ASN A 243 -3.72 24.89 21.60
N LYS A 244 -4.32 25.19 20.45
CA LYS A 244 -3.65 25.65 19.24
C LYS A 244 -4.60 26.54 18.43
N ASP A 245 -4.13 27.72 18.00
CA ASP A 245 -4.88 28.64 17.12
C ASP A 245 -6.31 28.92 17.63
N ASP A 246 -6.46 29.19 18.93
CA ASP A 246 -7.74 29.40 19.63
C ASP A 246 -8.71 28.19 19.60
N LYS A 247 -8.19 26.99 19.34
CA LYS A 247 -8.90 25.71 19.37
C LYS A 247 -8.30 24.79 20.42
N THR A 248 -9.10 23.88 20.95
CA THR A 248 -8.63 22.80 21.82
C THR A 248 -8.59 21.50 21.03
N ILE A 249 -7.45 20.85 21.00
CA ILE A 249 -7.28 19.53 20.38
C ILE A 249 -7.15 18.50 21.49
N VAL A 250 -8.00 17.48 21.43
CA VAL A 250 -7.96 16.32 22.32
C VAL A 250 -7.59 15.09 21.50
N GLU A 251 -6.48 14.47 21.87
CA GLU A 251 -6.01 13.23 21.27
C GLU A 251 -6.45 12.04 22.10
N PHE A 252 -6.89 11.00 21.41
CA PHE A 252 -7.36 9.76 21.99
C PHE A 252 -6.59 8.57 21.44
N GLU A 253 -6.35 7.57 22.29
CA GLU A 253 -5.97 6.23 21.89
C GLU A 253 -7.20 5.32 22.06
N TYR A 254 -7.60 4.62 20.99
CA TYR A 254 -8.72 3.68 20.99
C TYR A 254 -8.24 2.29 20.61
N THR A 255 -8.66 1.29 21.38
CA THR A 255 -8.44 -0.12 21.09
C THR A 255 -9.79 -0.78 20.80
N SER A 256 -9.96 -1.37 19.62
CA SER A 256 -11.24 -2.03 19.26
C SER A 256 -11.54 -3.21 20.22
N PRO A 257 -12.61 -3.13 21.04
CA PRO A 257 -12.86 -4.11 22.10
C PRO A 257 -13.64 -5.34 21.64
N TYR A 258 -14.25 -5.32 20.46
CA TYR A 258 -15.17 -6.35 20.00
C TYR A 258 -14.78 -6.89 18.62
N GLU A 259 -14.93 -8.21 18.44
CA GLU A 259 -14.70 -8.86 17.15
C GLU A 259 -15.77 -8.52 16.10
N LYS A 260 -16.99 -8.19 16.55
CA LYS A 260 -18.14 -7.93 15.67
C LYS A 260 -18.34 -6.44 15.36
N ASP A 261 -18.07 -5.57 16.33
CA ASP A 261 -18.27 -4.12 16.24
C ASP A 261 -16.94 -3.39 16.12
N MET A 262 -16.23 -3.74 15.04
CA MET A 262 -14.90 -3.27 14.70
C MET A 262 -14.93 -1.85 14.12
N TRP A 263 -15.53 -0.88 14.80
CA TRP A 263 -15.62 0.48 14.29
C TRP A 263 -15.62 1.53 15.40
N ILE A 264 -15.39 2.78 14.99
CA ILE A 264 -15.53 3.98 15.82
C ILE A 264 -16.21 5.07 15.00
N ASN A 265 -17.04 5.87 15.64
CA ASN A 265 -17.51 7.14 15.13
C ASN A 265 -17.68 8.13 16.28
N ILE A 266 -17.98 9.38 15.95
CA ILE A 266 -18.16 10.45 16.92
C ILE A 266 -19.50 11.13 16.66
N ASN A 267 -20.29 11.34 17.71
CA ASN A 267 -21.49 12.17 17.60
C ASN A 267 -21.09 13.62 17.26
N PRO A 268 -21.64 14.25 16.20
CA PRO A 268 -21.34 15.66 15.88
C PRO A 268 -21.67 16.64 17.02
N ASP A 269 -22.59 16.29 17.91
CA ASP A 269 -22.98 17.13 19.06
C ASP A 269 -22.04 17.00 20.28
N THR A 270 -20.97 16.20 20.15
CA THR A 270 -19.94 16.07 21.19
C THR A 270 -19.39 17.45 21.58
N TYR A 271 -19.10 17.64 22.86
CA TYR A 271 -18.62 18.92 23.37
C TYR A 271 -17.66 18.73 24.54
N ILE A 272 -16.88 19.77 24.81
CA ILE A 272 -16.18 19.93 26.08
C ILE A 272 -17.05 20.78 27.00
N TYR A 273 -17.23 20.34 28.24
CA TYR A 273 -17.73 21.20 29.32
C TYR A 273 -16.57 21.60 30.23
N ASP A 274 -16.18 22.86 30.15
CA ASP A 274 -15.17 23.46 31.01
C ASP A 274 -15.82 23.87 32.33
N TYR A 275 -15.68 23.00 33.34
CA TYR A 275 -16.25 23.20 34.67
C TYR A 275 -15.64 24.42 35.37
N THR A 276 -14.43 24.83 34.98
CA THR A 276 -13.72 25.93 35.63
C THR A 276 -14.32 27.28 35.26
N ASN A 277 -14.77 27.40 34.01
CA ASN A 277 -15.30 28.65 33.45
C ASN A 277 -16.81 28.57 33.13
N ASP A 278 -17.48 27.48 33.52
CA ASP A 278 -18.89 27.19 33.24
C ASP A 278 -19.23 27.39 31.74
N LYS A 279 -18.42 26.78 30.87
CA LYS A 279 -18.54 26.98 29.42
C LYS A 279 -18.63 25.67 28.66
N ARG A 280 -19.60 25.60 27.75
CA ARG A 280 -19.72 24.54 26.74
C ARG A 280 -18.97 24.94 25.46
N LEU A 281 -18.00 24.12 25.06
CA LEU A 281 -17.16 24.30 23.88
C LEU A 281 -17.55 23.30 22.81
N LYS A 282 -17.92 23.79 21.62
CA LYS A 282 -18.43 22.95 20.53
C LYS A 282 -17.32 22.17 19.85
N LEU A 283 -17.62 20.95 19.42
CA LEU A 283 -16.79 20.21 18.46
C LEU A 283 -16.88 20.91 17.10
N ILE A 284 -15.73 21.20 16.51
CA ILE A 284 -15.60 21.89 15.22
C ILE A 284 -14.84 21.07 14.18
N GLY A 285 -14.24 19.94 14.57
CA GLY A 285 -13.57 19.04 13.64
C GLY A 285 -13.12 17.73 14.27
N ILE A 286 -12.80 16.75 13.43
CA ILE A 286 -12.26 15.44 13.80
C ILE A 286 -11.11 15.08 12.86
N TRP A 287 -10.20 14.23 13.32
CA TRP A 287 -9.13 13.66 12.50
C TRP A 287 -8.96 12.17 12.78
N ASN A 288 -8.77 11.39 11.71
CA ASN A 288 -8.57 9.93 11.75
C ASN A 288 -9.74 9.12 12.35
N THR A 289 -10.96 9.65 12.27
CA THR A 289 -12.24 9.00 12.61
C THR A 289 -13.37 9.63 11.76
N GLU A 290 -14.62 9.25 11.97
CA GLU A 290 -15.79 9.71 11.18
C GLU A 290 -16.93 10.20 12.07
N TYR A 291 -17.76 11.12 11.56
CA TYR A 291 -19.00 11.52 12.21
C TYR A 291 -20.10 10.47 12.00
N SER A 292 -20.89 10.19 13.05
CA SER A 292 -22.11 9.40 12.92
C SER A 292 -23.06 10.00 11.86
N PRO A 293 -23.72 9.20 10.99
CA PRO A 293 -23.82 7.74 11.03
C PRO A 293 -22.67 6.99 10.31
N LYS A 294 -21.72 7.71 9.70
CA LYS A 294 -20.52 7.06 9.15
C LYS A 294 -19.67 6.52 10.29
N HIS A 295 -18.81 5.55 9.96
CA HIS A 295 -17.90 4.95 10.92
C HIS A 295 -16.60 4.54 10.25
N LYS A 296 -15.54 4.57 11.04
CA LYS A 296 -14.22 4.09 10.65
C LYS A 296 -14.03 2.68 11.18
N VAL A 297 -13.70 1.73 10.30
CA VAL A 297 -13.41 0.35 10.69
C VAL A 297 -12.06 0.27 11.40
N VAL A 298 -12.04 -0.40 12.55
CA VAL A 298 -10.86 -0.67 13.38
C VAL A 298 -10.84 -2.15 13.72
N GLN A 299 -9.88 -2.88 13.15
CA GLN A 299 -9.70 -4.31 13.38
C GLN A 299 -9.63 -4.65 14.88
N TYR A 300 -10.16 -5.81 15.24
CA TYR A 300 -10.20 -6.28 16.63
C TYR A 300 -8.82 -6.24 17.30
N ASN A 301 -8.78 -5.71 18.53
CA ASN A 301 -7.58 -5.55 19.34
C ASN A 301 -6.45 -4.74 18.65
N LYS A 302 -6.78 -3.96 17.61
CA LYS A 302 -5.88 -2.96 17.04
C LYS A 302 -6.12 -1.62 17.70
N LYS A 303 -5.01 -0.91 17.89
CA LYS A 303 -4.97 0.46 18.37
C LYS A 303 -5.00 1.43 17.21
N ILE A 304 -5.76 2.51 17.36
CA ILE A 304 -5.67 3.69 16.52
C ILE A 304 -5.60 4.94 17.41
N THR A 305 -5.04 6.00 16.87
CA THR A 305 -5.13 7.34 17.46
C THR A 305 -6.08 8.20 16.62
N PHE A 306 -6.85 9.06 17.27
CA PHE A 306 -7.69 10.04 16.58
C PHE A 306 -7.75 11.33 17.39
N GLN A 307 -8.18 12.41 16.75
CA GLN A 307 -8.27 13.72 17.41
C GLN A 307 -9.66 14.31 17.27
N LEU A 308 -10.09 14.99 18.33
CA LEU A 308 -11.27 15.84 18.35
C LEU A 308 -10.83 17.29 18.52
N ILE A 309 -11.40 18.18 17.73
CA ILE A 309 -11.04 19.60 17.67
C ILE A 309 -12.24 20.41 18.14
N PHE A 310 -12.08 21.17 19.21
CA PHE A 310 -13.11 21.99 19.83
C PHE A 310 -12.76 23.48 19.76
N GLU A 311 -13.73 24.33 20.08
CA GLU A 311 -13.45 25.72 20.49
C GLU A 311 -12.41 25.77 21.62
N GLY A 312 -11.60 26.83 21.66
CA GLY A 312 -10.49 26.94 22.61
C GLY A 312 -10.91 27.04 24.07
N LEU A 313 -10.33 26.18 24.91
CA LEU A 313 -10.30 26.28 26.37
C LEU A 313 -9.60 27.57 26.78
N GLN A 314 -10.05 28.16 27.89
CA GLN A 314 -9.36 29.31 28.46
C GLN A 314 -8.07 28.87 29.17
N ASN A 315 -7.09 29.77 29.29
CA ASN A 315 -5.79 29.45 29.89
C ASN A 315 -5.87 29.07 31.38
N ASN A 316 -6.93 29.49 32.07
CA ASN A 316 -7.21 29.21 33.46
C ASN A 316 -8.05 27.92 33.67
N SER A 317 -8.44 27.21 32.60
CA SER A 317 -9.21 25.96 32.70
C SER A 317 -8.40 24.91 33.47
N LYS A 318 -9.07 24.19 34.38
CA LYS A 318 -8.44 23.19 35.26
C LYS A 318 -9.14 21.83 35.23
N ILE A 319 -10.46 21.83 35.04
CA ILE A 319 -11.30 20.63 35.08
C ILE A 319 -12.23 20.69 33.89
N ILE A 320 -12.21 19.65 33.06
CA ILE A 320 -13.08 19.53 31.91
C ILE A 320 -13.77 18.17 31.87
N ASN A 321 -14.94 18.13 31.22
CA ASN A 321 -15.58 16.91 30.78
C ASN A 321 -15.60 16.88 29.24
N ILE A 322 -15.50 15.69 28.66
CA ILE A 322 -15.74 15.45 27.25
C ILE A 322 -16.98 14.59 27.15
N ILE A 323 -18.04 15.12 26.55
CA ILE A 323 -19.38 14.52 26.56
C ILE A 323 -19.81 14.33 25.10
N GLU A 324 -19.94 13.08 24.69
CA GLU A 324 -20.49 12.71 23.38
C GLU A 324 -22.02 12.71 23.41
N CYS A 325 -22.61 12.14 24.46
CA CYS A 325 -24.05 12.12 24.68
C CYS A 325 -24.39 11.81 26.16
N GLU A 326 -25.60 12.09 26.61
CA GLU A 326 -26.00 11.89 28.02
C GLU A 326 -26.23 10.42 28.42
N SER A 327 -26.20 9.49 27.45
CA SER A 327 -26.31 8.05 27.75
C SER A 327 -25.03 7.52 28.43
N ARG A 328 -25.21 6.57 29.34
CA ARG A 328 -24.09 5.82 29.96
C ARG A 328 -23.30 4.97 28.97
N THR A 329 -23.88 4.66 27.82
CA THR A 329 -23.23 3.88 26.76
C THR A 329 -22.35 4.72 25.84
N CYS A 330 -22.43 6.05 25.93
CA CYS A 330 -21.67 6.97 25.09
C CYS A 330 -20.24 7.15 25.59
N PHE A 331 -19.40 7.62 24.68
CA PHE A 331 -18.03 8.02 24.90
C PHE A 331 -17.96 9.27 25.78
N ASN A 332 -17.96 9.11 27.10
CA ASN A 332 -17.87 10.23 28.03
C ASN A 332 -16.68 10.09 28.98
N PHE A 333 -16.01 11.22 29.20
CA PHE A 333 -14.92 11.38 30.15
C PHE A 333 -15.23 12.54 31.08
N TYR A 334 -15.21 12.30 32.38
CA TYR A 334 -15.58 13.27 33.40
C TYR A 334 -14.39 13.60 34.30
N GLY A 335 -14.32 14.85 34.76
CA GLY A 335 -13.34 15.30 35.74
C GLY A 335 -11.90 15.16 35.26
N ILE A 336 -11.62 15.48 34.00
CA ILE A 336 -10.24 15.49 33.49
C ILE A 336 -9.54 16.71 34.07
N TYR A 337 -8.51 16.49 34.88
CA TYR A 337 -7.70 17.54 35.47
C TYR A 337 -6.56 17.93 34.53
N ILE A 338 -6.57 19.20 34.11
CA ILE A 338 -5.58 19.80 33.21
C ILE A 338 -4.80 20.91 33.93
N LYS A 339 -3.51 21.06 33.62
CA LYS A 339 -2.61 22.07 34.22
C LYS A 339 -2.00 22.99 33.16
#